data_AF-A0A8J8DH63-F1
#
_entry.id   AF-A0A8J8DH63-F1
#
_cell.length_a   1.000
_cell.length_b   1.000
_cell.length_c   1.000
_cell.angle_alpha   90.00
_cell.angle_beta   90.00
_cell.angle_gamma   90.00
#
_symmetry.space_group_name_H-M   'P 1'
#
loop_
_entity.id
_entity.type
_entity.pdbx_description
1 polymer ?
#
loop_
_entity_poly.entity_id
_entity_poly.type
_entity_poly.pdbx_seq_one_letter_code
_entity_poly.pdbx_strand_id
1 'polypeptide(L)'
;MTVSKEIKIEPYAHADETIEKTAEGILYKVFQTPYRLFFAGVLAGILIGIGYWLAYATGSSFYPARYLLENGYLVKKSVIELLSPSGINMANAVKYGINNVTLAKLIIGAVFPIGLIAILIGGAELWTSNPQLVTYGYARKKFGLNGLLYNWLIVYAGNLAGGIFLAFMATFGSAYLLKHPFVDTVLGFAFHKVEGSPWNLFWAAIGCNFLVNLAVWLWLKSKNKDIAGQTIVIWFPIFAFVAIGFEHAIANMFAIPAGIFASAAKFQYYGISFSEFFFKNLLYVTFGNLIGAFVFIALLYLYLGYNKGSEYGEITPSELLSIFINVAIVAGLILLVVNVIIPGAIAAVVEKALGLSVGAKLSNPWVALVPGIVVILYDFIVPIVAYKLLKPFEA
;
A
#
# COMPACT_ATOMS: atom_id res chain seq x y z
N MET A 1 -48.20 37.78 18.41
CA MET A 1 -47.02 37.64 17.52
C MET A 1 -46.13 36.54 18.07
N THR A 2 -46.36 35.30 17.63
CA THR A 2 -45.47 34.17 17.89
C THR A 2 -44.36 34.21 16.83
N VAL A 3 -43.20 34.76 17.20
CA VAL A 3 -41.99 34.63 16.38
C VAL A 3 -41.43 33.24 16.64
N SER A 4 -41.91 32.24 15.90
CA SER A 4 -41.15 31.00 15.73
C SER A 4 -39.94 31.34 14.87
N LYS A 5 -38.86 31.80 15.49
CA LYS A 5 -37.55 31.75 14.85
C LYS A 5 -37.27 30.28 14.61
N GLU A 6 -37.47 29.81 13.39
CA GLU A 6 -36.79 28.60 12.93
C GLU A 6 -35.32 28.81 13.26
N ILE A 7 -34.84 28.10 14.28
CA ILE A 7 -33.41 28.01 14.53
C ILE A 7 -32.88 27.26 13.33
N LYS A 8 -32.34 27.99 12.34
CA LYS A 8 -31.42 27.43 11.36
C LYS A 8 -30.22 26.94 12.18
N ILE A 9 -30.28 25.68 12.59
CA ILE A 9 -29.11 24.96 13.04
C ILE A 9 -28.26 24.88 11.79
N GLU A 10 -27.26 25.75 11.67
CA GLU A 10 -26.23 25.51 10.70
C GLU A 10 -25.65 24.15 11.08
N PRO A 11 -25.66 23.19 10.14
CA PRO A 11 -24.98 21.95 10.37
C PRO A 11 -23.52 22.20 10.74
N TYR A 12 -22.77 21.17 11.11
CA TYR A 12 -21.32 21.25 10.99
C TYR A 12 -20.97 21.48 9.50
N ALA A 13 -21.02 22.74 9.04
CA ALA A 13 -21.26 23.18 7.67
C ALA A 13 -20.07 22.99 6.72
N HIS A 14 -19.09 22.18 7.12
CA HIS A 14 -17.93 21.87 6.30
C HIS A 14 -17.96 20.42 5.82
N ALA A 15 -18.67 19.54 6.51
CA ALA A 15 -18.78 18.10 6.23
C ALA A 15 -19.36 17.82 4.84
N ASP A 16 -20.63 18.18 4.65
CA ASP A 16 -21.45 17.78 3.51
C ASP A 16 -21.00 18.40 2.19
N GLU A 17 -20.62 19.68 2.19
CA GLU A 17 -20.15 20.36 0.96
C GLU A 17 -18.83 19.77 0.44
N THR A 18 -17.91 19.42 1.34
CA THR A 18 -16.66 18.72 0.94
C THR A 18 -16.98 17.35 0.39
N ILE A 19 -17.95 16.67 0.99
CA ILE A 19 -18.38 15.32 0.65
C ILE A 19 -19.06 15.28 -0.73
N GLU A 20 -19.90 16.27 -1.03
CA GLU A 20 -20.59 16.40 -2.32
C GLU A 20 -19.65 16.77 -3.46
N LYS A 21 -18.80 17.79 -3.28
CA LYS A 21 -17.76 18.14 -4.26
C LYS A 21 -16.79 16.97 -4.49
N THR A 22 -16.55 16.15 -3.47
CA THR A 22 -15.76 14.92 -3.60
C THR A 22 -16.52 13.87 -4.41
N ALA A 23 -17.84 13.71 -4.22
CA ALA A 23 -18.70 12.77 -4.96
C ALA A 23 -18.58 12.91 -6.47
N GLU A 24 -18.65 14.15 -6.97
CA GLU A 24 -18.55 14.44 -8.39
C GLU A 24 -17.13 14.23 -8.91
N GLY A 25 -16.12 14.61 -8.12
CA GLY A 25 -14.72 14.33 -8.42
C GLY A 25 -14.38 12.84 -8.46
N ILE A 26 -15.14 11.99 -7.75
CA ILE A 26 -14.97 10.52 -7.77
C ILE A 26 -15.42 9.92 -9.10
N LEU A 27 -16.33 10.56 -9.83
CA LEU A 27 -16.75 10.08 -11.16
C LEU A 27 -15.56 9.95 -12.10
N TYR A 28 -14.63 10.90 -12.03
CA TYR A 28 -13.39 10.82 -12.79
C TYR A 28 -12.56 9.59 -12.43
N LYS A 29 -12.63 9.03 -11.21
CA LYS A 29 -11.89 7.80 -10.85
C LYS A 29 -12.46 6.54 -11.50
N VAL A 30 -13.75 6.53 -11.84
CA VAL A 30 -14.44 5.35 -12.42
C VAL A 30 -14.58 5.48 -13.93
N PHE A 31 -14.94 6.65 -14.43
CA PHE A 31 -15.17 6.93 -15.84
C PHE A 31 -13.89 7.31 -16.58
N GLN A 32 -12.85 6.49 -16.43
CA GLN A 32 -11.59 6.59 -17.19
C GLN A 32 -11.39 5.38 -18.08
N THR A 33 -10.68 5.58 -19.19
CA THR A 33 -10.23 4.46 -20.02
C THR A 33 -9.36 3.51 -19.19
N PRO A 34 -9.44 2.19 -19.43
CA PRO A 34 -8.78 1.20 -18.58
C PRO A 34 -7.26 1.40 -18.54
N TYR A 35 -6.67 1.81 -19.66
CA TYR A 35 -5.24 2.10 -19.76
C TYR A 35 -4.81 3.34 -18.98
N ARG A 36 -5.57 4.44 -19.06
CA ARG A 36 -5.26 5.65 -18.28
C ARG A 36 -5.27 5.34 -16.80
N LEU A 37 -6.29 4.59 -16.36
CA LEU A 37 -6.44 4.21 -14.96
C LEU A 37 -5.32 3.26 -14.50
N PHE A 38 -4.96 2.28 -15.33
CA PHE A 38 -3.86 1.36 -15.06
C PHE A 38 -2.53 2.10 -14.92
N PHE A 39 -2.19 2.98 -15.87
CA PHE A 39 -0.92 3.72 -15.83
C PHE A 39 -0.88 4.80 -14.73
N ALA A 40 -2.02 5.40 -14.37
CA ALA A 40 -2.13 6.22 -13.16
C ALA A 40 -1.86 5.38 -11.90
N GLY A 41 -2.30 4.12 -11.89
CA GLY A 41 -1.96 3.13 -10.88
C GLY A 41 -0.47 2.78 -10.86
N VAL A 42 0.14 2.53 -12.02
CA VAL A 42 1.59 2.28 -12.15
C VAL A 42 2.39 3.42 -11.56
N LEU A 43 2.03 4.66 -11.91
CA LEU A 43 2.70 5.85 -11.38
C LEU A 43 2.58 5.93 -9.85
N ALA A 44 1.39 5.67 -9.29
CA ALA A 44 1.22 5.66 -7.84
C ALA A 44 2.03 4.55 -7.15
N GLY A 45 2.11 3.35 -7.73
CA GLY A 45 2.96 2.26 -7.23
C GLY A 45 4.44 2.67 -7.18
N ILE A 46 4.92 3.33 -8.24
CA ILE A 46 6.27 3.91 -8.30
C ILE A 46 6.45 4.98 -7.23
N LEU A 47 5.52 5.92 -7.06
CA LEU A 47 5.63 7.01 -6.09
C LEU A 47 5.64 6.52 -4.64
N ILE A 48 4.79 5.54 -4.29
CA ILE A 48 4.86 4.88 -2.97
C ILE A 48 6.20 4.16 -2.79
N GLY A 49 6.64 3.44 -3.82
CA GLY A 49 7.94 2.76 -3.78
C GLY A 49 9.11 3.75 -3.60
N ILE A 50 9.07 4.94 -4.21
CA ILE A 50 10.09 5.98 -4.05
C ILE A 50 10.12 6.49 -2.62
N GLY A 51 8.95 6.72 -2.01
CA GLY A 51 8.85 7.06 -0.59
C GLY A 51 9.48 5.99 0.30
N TYR A 52 9.26 4.71 -0.01
CA TYR A 52 9.88 3.59 0.70
C TYR A 52 11.39 3.53 0.50
N TRP A 53 11.86 3.66 -0.74
CA TRP A 53 13.28 3.63 -1.08
C TRP A 53 14.03 4.77 -0.39
N LEU A 54 13.45 5.98 -0.40
CA LEU A 54 13.99 7.12 0.34
C LEU A 54 14.04 6.83 1.84
N ALA A 55 12.99 6.24 2.41
CA ALA A 55 12.95 5.85 3.82
C ALA A 55 14.03 4.83 4.18
N TYR A 56 14.29 3.85 3.31
CA TYR A 56 15.45 2.97 3.46
C TYR A 56 16.75 3.74 3.40
N ALA A 57 16.94 4.60 2.40
CA ALA A 57 18.17 5.36 2.23
C ALA A 57 18.53 6.20 3.47
N THR A 58 17.53 6.80 4.13
CA THR A 58 17.75 7.68 5.29
C THR A 58 17.79 6.93 6.63
N GLY A 59 17.01 5.86 6.77
CA GLY A 59 16.90 5.10 8.02
C GLY A 59 17.91 3.98 8.21
N SER A 60 18.51 3.46 7.13
CA SER A 60 19.31 2.21 7.18
C SER A 60 20.53 2.28 8.09
N SER A 61 21.15 3.46 8.25
CA SER A 61 22.30 3.65 9.14
C SER A 61 21.97 3.42 10.61
N PHE A 62 20.67 3.50 10.97
CA PHE A 62 20.15 3.30 12.32
C PHE A 62 19.51 1.91 12.52
N TYR A 63 19.48 1.08 11.48
CA TYR A 63 18.85 -0.24 11.52
C TYR A 63 19.71 -1.23 12.34
N PRO A 64 19.11 -1.99 13.29
CA PRO A 64 19.84 -2.68 14.36
C PRO A 64 20.44 -4.04 13.96
N ALA A 65 20.18 -4.52 12.75
CA ALA A 65 20.56 -5.88 12.32
C ALA A 65 21.32 -5.88 10.99
N ARG A 66 22.15 -6.90 10.80
CA ARG A 66 22.92 -7.17 9.58
C ARG A 66 22.65 -8.60 9.13
N TYR A 67 22.69 -8.83 7.82
CA TYR A 67 22.51 -10.15 7.23
C TYR A 67 23.83 -10.66 6.66
N LEU A 68 24.24 -11.84 7.13
CA LEU A 68 25.47 -12.51 6.73
C LEU A 68 25.15 -13.89 6.17
N LEU A 69 25.97 -14.37 5.25
CA LEU A 69 25.86 -15.75 4.79
C LEU A 69 26.74 -16.64 5.66
N GLU A 70 26.12 -17.54 6.43
CA GLU A 70 26.81 -18.53 7.27
C GLU A 70 26.36 -19.93 6.88
N ASN A 71 27.30 -20.80 6.51
CA ASN A 71 27.03 -22.19 6.10
C ASN A 71 25.95 -22.33 5.01
N GLY A 72 25.86 -21.36 4.10
CA GLY A 72 24.86 -21.35 3.02
C GLY A 72 23.48 -20.82 3.41
N TYR A 73 23.31 -20.32 4.64
CA TYR A 73 22.08 -19.69 5.12
C TYR A 73 22.29 -18.22 5.40
N LEU A 74 21.25 -17.42 5.12
CA LEU A 74 21.28 -16.01 5.48
C LEU A 74 20.90 -15.85 6.95
N VAL A 75 21.88 -15.48 7.77
CA VAL A 75 21.74 -15.33 9.22
C VAL A 75 21.65 -13.86 9.57
N LYS A 76 20.62 -13.52 10.36
CA LYS A 76 20.44 -12.20 10.95
C LYS A 76 21.29 -12.10 12.21
N LYS A 77 22.17 -11.10 12.28
CA LYS A 77 22.95 -10.76 13.49
C LYS A 77 22.68 -9.35 13.95
N SER A 78 22.59 -9.13 15.25
CA SER A 78 22.45 -7.76 15.76
C SER A 78 23.78 -7.00 15.63
N VAL A 79 23.72 -5.68 15.49
CA VAL A 79 24.92 -4.83 15.49
C VAL A 79 25.69 -5.00 16.81
N ILE A 80 25.00 -5.22 17.93
CA ILE A 80 25.63 -5.46 19.24
C ILE A 80 26.45 -6.75 19.24
N GLU A 81 25.90 -7.85 18.70
CA GLU A 81 26.64 -9.12 18.56
C GLU A 81 27.91 -8.94 17.73
N LEU A 82 27.84 -8.18 16.63
CA LEU A 82 28.97 -7.92 15.75
C LEU A 82 30.05 -7.01 16.36
N LEU A 83 29.68 -6.17 17.34
CA LEU A 83 30.59 -5.28 18.05
C LEU A 83 31.20 -5.92 19.31
N SER A 84 30.75 -7.10 19.72
CA SER A 84 31.25 -7.78 20.91
C SER A 84 32.70 -8.30 20.73
N PRO A 85 33.53 -8.41 21.78
CA PRO A 85 34.92 -8.87 21.67
C PRO A 85 35.09 -10.30 21.12
N SER A 86 34.06 -11.13 21.21
CA SER A 86 33.97 -12.46 20.59
C SER A 86 33.36 -12.43 19.17
N GLY A 87 32.85 -11.29 18.74
CA GLY A 87 32.30 -11.01 17.42
C GLY A 87 33.41 -10.66 16.43
N ILE A 88 33.41 -11.33 15.29
CA ILE A 88 34.46 -11.27 14.29
C ILE A 88 34.71 -9.82 13.81
N ASN A 89 35.89 -9.30 14.17
CA ASN A 89 36.65 -8.19 13.60
C ASN A 89 36.21 -6.73 13.95
N MET A 90 36.87 -6.18 14.98
CA MET A 90 36.78 -4.76 15.42
C MET A 90 37.08 -3.73 14.30
N ALA A 91 37.82 -4.09 13.24
CA ALA A 91 38.10 -3.18 12.13
C ALA A 91 36.84 -2.84 11.29
N ASN A 92 35.78 -3.64 11.40
CA ASN A 92 34.50 -3.40 10.69
C ASN A 92 33.44 -2.69 11.56
N ALA A 93 33.72 -2.37 12.83
CA ALA A 93 32.76 -1.72 13.73
C ALA A 93 32.21 -0.41 13.17
N VAL A 94 33.03 0.34 12.42
CA VAL A 94 32.65 1.58 11.72
C VAL A 94 31.69 1.34 10.54
N LYS A 95 31.69 0.13 9.96
CA LYS A 95 30.83 -0.28 8.84
C LYS A 95 29.39 -0.63 9.29
N TYR A 96 29.19 -0.90 10.58
CA TYR A 96 27.96 -1.53 11.09
C TYR A 96 26.93 -0.58 11.71
N GLY A 97 27.07 0.73 11.56
CA GLY A 97 26.01 1.70 11.88
C GLY A 97 25.68 1.84 13.37
N ILE A 98 24.91 2.88 13.71
CA ILE A 98 24.50 3.18 15.09
C ILE A 98 23.22 2.40 15.38
N ASN A 99 23.15 1.68 16.50
CA ASN A 99 21.91 0.98 16.87
C ASN A 99 20.93 1.93 17.57
N ASN A 100 19.97 2.49 16.84
CA ASN A 100 18.87 3.24 17.43
C ASN A 100 17.56 3.01 16.67
N VAL A 101 16.81 2.00 17.10
CA VAL A 101 15.54 1.59 16.49
C VAL A 101 14.50 2.71 16.51
N THR A 102 14.41 3.47 17.59
CA THR A 102 13.45 4.58 17.73
C THR A 102 13.77 5.67 16.72
N LEU A 103 15.04 6.08 16.63
CA LEU A 103 15.47 7.09 15.65
C LEU A 103 15.28 6.61 14.22
N ALA A 104 15.57 5.33 13.93
CA ALA A 104 15.30 4.72 12.63
C ALA A 104 13.81 4.85 12.26
N LYS A 105 12.90 4.47 13.18
CA LYS A 105 11.44 4.57 12.97
C LYS A 105 11.00 6.01 12.73
N LEU A 106 11.53 6.98 13.49
CA LEU A 106 11.20 8.40 13.32
C LEU A 106 11.66 8.94 11.96
N ILE A 107 12.89 8.63 11.54
CA ILE A 107 13.43 9.09 10.25
C ILE A 107 12.69 8.44 9.08
N ILE A 108 12.50 7.12 9.12
CA ILE A 108 11.75 6.37 8.10
C ILE A 108 10.33 6.93 7.98
N GLY A 109 9.65 7.10 9.12
CA GLY A 109 8.31 7.68 9.17
C GLY A 109 8.26 9.11 8.63
N ALA A 110 9.28 9.93 8.89
CA ALA A 110 9.28 11.33 8.50
C ALA A 110 9.43 11.55 6.98
N VAL A 111 10.13 10.65 6.29
CA VAL A 111 10.40 10.81 4.84
C VAL A 111 9.44 10.02 3.95
N PHE A 112 8.85 8.94 4.45
CA PHE A 112 7.89 8.11 3.71
C PHE A 112 6.69 8.87 3.10
N PRO A 113 6.11 9.91 3.75
CA PRO A 113 4.91 10.59 3.24
C PRO A 113 5.01 11.20 1.85
N ILE A 114 6.22 11.42 1.33
CA ILE A 114 6.45 12.02 0.00
C ILE A 114 5.70 11.30 -1.12
N GLY A 115 5.53 9.98 -1.02
CA GLY A 115 4.79 9.19 -2.00
C GLY A 115 3.33 9.61 -2.11
N LEU A 116 2.60 9.65 -0.99
CA LEU A 116 1.18 10.05 -0.99
C LEU A 116 1.00 11.53 -1.33
N ILE A 117 1.90 12.40 -0.86
CA ILE A 117 1.89 13.83 -1.21
C ILE A 117 1.97 14.00 -2.73
N ALA A 118 2.93 13.34 -3.38
CA ALA A 118 3.09 13.39 -4.83
C ALA A 118 1.89 12.80 -5.57
N ILE A 119 1.27 11.73 -5.05
CA ILE A 119 0.08 11.12 -5.66
C ILE A 119 -1.11 12.07 -5.62
N LEU A 120 -1.42 12.66 -4.46
CA LEU A 120 -2.61 13.50 -4.30
C LEU A 120 -2.47 14.85 -5.01
N ILE A 121 -1.28 15.45 -5.00
CA ILE A 121 -1.01 16.71 -5.70
C ILE A 121 -0.84 16.47 -7.21
N GLY A 122 -0.14 15.40 -7.59
CA GLY A 122 0.17 15.07 -8.99
C GLY A 122 -0.92 14.33 -9.75
N GLY A 123 -1.95 13.82 -9.08
CA GLY A 123 -3.12 13.19 -9.71
C GLY A 123 -2.92 11.74 -10.16
N ALA A 124 -2.12 10.95 -9.43
CA ALA A 124 -2.00 9.50 -9.65
C ALA A 124 -3.11 8.72 -8.89
N GLU A 125 -3.23 7.41 -9.15
CA GLU A 125 -4.32 6.59 -8.60
C GLU A 125 -3.81 5.53 -7.62
N LEU A 126 -4.16 5.68 -6.34
CA LEU A 126 -3.71 4.78 -5.28
C LEU A 126 -4.86 3.94 -4.74
N TRP A 127 -4.74 2.62 -4.87
CA TRP A 127 -5.82 1.70 -4.48
C TRP A 127 -6.20 1.84 -3.01
N THR A 128 -5.26 2.07 -2.08
CA THR A 128 -5.56 2.16 -0.63
C THR A 128 -6.38 3.40 -0.25
N SER A 129 -6.33 4.47 -1.06
CA SER A 129 -7.20 5.65 -0.92
C SER A 129 -8.55 5.52 -1.64
N ASN A 130 -8.59 4.71 -2.69
CA ASN A 130 -9.79 4.53 -3.50
C ASN A 130 -10.93 3.76 -2.81
N PRO A 131 -10.78 2.89 -1.78
CA PRO A 131 -11.91 2.14 -1.28
C PRO A 131 -12.82 3.07 -0.48
N GLN A 132 -12.30 4.09 0.22
CA GLN A 132 -13.13 5.14 0.81
C GLN A 132 -13.87 5.92 -0.29
N LEU A 133 -13.13 6.47 -1.25
CA LEU A 133 -13.67 7.40 -2.23
C LEU A 133 -14.66 6.74 -3.19
N VAL A 134 -14.32 5.58 -3.73
CA VAL A 134 -15.18 4.87 -4.69
C VAL A 134 -16.38 4.23 -4.00
N THR A 135 -16.24 3.71 -2.77
CA THR A 135 -17.40 3.26 -1.97
C THR A 135 -18.35 4.40 -1.69
N TYR A 136 -17.84 5.60 -1.44
CA TYR A 136 -18.67 6.78 -1.25
C TYR A 136 -19.50 7.09 -2.51
N GLY A 137 -18.89 7.08 -3.70
CA GLY A 137 -19.62 7.24 -4.97
C GLY A 137 -20.69 6.16 -5.21
N TYR A 138 -20.36 4.91 -4.89
CA TYR A 138 -21.29 3.77 -4.93
C TYR A 138 -22.47 3.94 -3.97
N ALA A 139 -22.21 4.31 -2.71
CA ALA A 139 -23.23 4.56 -1.70
C ALA A 139 -24.18 5.71 -2.10
N ARG A 140 -23.66 6.70 -2.84
CA ARG A 140 -24.45 7.79 -3.43
C ARG A 140 -25.07 7.44 -4.78
N LYS A 141 -25.06 6.17 -5.18
CA LYS A 141 -25.68 5.64 -6.40
C LYS A 141 -25.18 6.33 -7.68
N LYS A 142 -23.95 6.85 -7.68
CA LYS A 142 -23.34 7.49 -8.85
C LYS A 142 -22.89 6.46 -9.89
N PHE A 143 -22.64 5.22 -9.46
CA PHE A 143 -22.35 4.04 -10.28
C PHE A 143 -22.66 2.77 -9.47
N GLY A 144 -22.85 1.64 -10.17
CA GLY A 144 -23.06 0.34 -9.54
C GLY A 144 -21.77 -0.37 -9.11
N LEU A 145 -21.90 -1.60 -8.59
CA LEU A 145 -20.78 -2.41 -8.11
C LEU A 145 -19.70 -2.65 -9.19
N ASN A 146 -20.12 -2.71 -10.46
CA ASN A 146 -19.23 -2.85 -11.60
C ASN A 146 -18.24 -1.68 -11.73
N GLY A 147 -18.69 -0.44 -11.54
CA GLY A 147 -17.82 0.74 -11.58
C GLY A 147 -16.79 0.73 -10.46
N LEU A 148 -17.20 0.24 -9.28
CA LEU A 148 -16.32 0.08 -8.14
C LEU A 148 -15.23 -0.97 -8.39
N LEU A 149 -15.63 -2.17 -8.82
CA LEU A 149 -14.71 -3.25 -9.18
C LEU A 149 -13.77 -2.83 -10.32
N TYR A 150 -14.29 -2.12 -11.31
CA TYR A 150 -13.50 -1.64 -12.44
C TYR A 150 -12.36 -0.74 -11.97
N ASN A 151 -12.61 0.19 -11.05
CA ASN A 151 -11.54 0.99 -10.49
C ASN A 151 -10.56 0.15 -9.66
N TRP A 152 -11.08 -0.64 -8.72
CA TRP A 152 -10.23 -1.35 -7.76
C TRP A 152 -9.28 -2.34 -8.43
N LEU A 153 -9.79 -3.18 -9.33
CA LEU A 153 -9.00 -4.22 -9.99
C LEU A 153 -7.87 -3.63 -10.84
N ILE A 154 -8.18 -2.56 -11.57
CA ILE A 154 -7.24 -1.91 -12.50
C ILE A 154 -6.17 -1.13 -11.74
N VAL A 155 -6.57 -0.33 -10.75
CA VAL A 155 -5.63 0.49 -9.99
C VAL A 155 -4.71 -0.39 -9.14
N TYR A 156 -5.24 -1.47 -8.53
CA TYR A 156 -4.42 -2.40 -7.76
C TYR A 156 -3.38 -3.10 -8.64
N ALA A 157 -3.78 -3.61 -9.81
CA ALA A 157 -2.86 -4.21 -10.79
C ALA A 157 -1.76 -3.22 -11.22
N GLY A 158 -2.14 -1.97 -11.51
CA GLY A 158 -1.19 -0.91 -11.83
C GLY A 158 -0.21 -0.64 -10.68
N ASN A 159 -0.72 -0.49 -9.46
CA ASN A 159 0.09 -0.27 -8.26
C ASN A 159 1.11 -1.39 -8.04
N LEU A 160 0.72 -2.66 -8.22
CA LEU A 160 1.59 -3.83 -8.11
C LEU A 160 2.70 -3.82 -9.17
N ALA A 161 2.35 -3.60 -10.43
CA ALA A 161 3.32 -3.50 -11.52
C ALA A 161 4.33 -2.36 -11.29
N GLY A 162 3.87 -1.19 -10.83
CA GLY A 162 4.74 -0.06 -10.49
C GLY A 162 5.68 -0.34 -9.31
N GLY A 163 5.19 -1.02 -8.27
CA GLY A 163 5.98 -1.41 -7.10
C GLY A 163 7.11 -2.39 -7.45
N ILE A 164 6.78 -3.45 -8.21
CA ILE A 164 7.77 -4.45 -8.66
C ILE A 164 8.79 -3.81 -9.62
N PHE A 165 8.34 -2.95 -10.54
CA PHE A 165 9.24 -2.23 -11.44
C PHE A 165 10.24 -1.35 -10.68
N LEU A 166 9.79 -0.59 -9.68
CA LEU A 166 10.72 0.21 -8.89
C LEU A 166 11.66 -0.65 -8.05
N ALA A 167 11.18 -1.76 -7.47
CA ALA A 167 12.04 -2.71 -6.77
C ALA A 167 13.15 -3.26 -7.69
N PHE A 168 12.82 -3.55 -8.94
CA PHE A 168 13.79 -3.92 -9.97
C PHE A 168 14.82 -2.80 -10.22
N MET A 169 14.36 -1.56 -10.44
CA MET A 169 15.25 -0.42 -10.66
C MET A 169 16.18 -0.14 -9.47
N ALA A 170 15.66 -0.19 -8.25
CA ALA A 170 16.42 0.09 -7.03
C ALA A 170 17.49 -0.99 -6.75
N THR A 171 17.24 -2.23 -7.18
CA THR A 171 18.12 -3.36 -6.91
C THR A 171 19.04 -3.71 -8.09
N PHE A 172 18.49 -4.02 -9.26
CA PHE A 172 19.27 -4.43 -10.44
C PHE A 172 19.68 -3.23 -11.30
N GLY A 173 18.78 -2.27 -11.49
CA GLY A 173 19.05 -1.11 -12.35
C GLY A 173 20.14 -0.18 -11.80
N SER A 174 20.08 0.14 -10.51
CA SER A 174 21.02 1.07 -9.86
C SER A 174 22.04 0.41 -8.91
N ALA A 175 21.84 -0.87 -8.57
CA ALA A 175 22.61 -1.57 -7.52
C ALA A 175 22.61 -0.87 -6.15
N TYR A 176 21.71 0.10 -5.92
CA TYR A 176 21.72 0.91 -4.70
C TYR A 176 21.42 0.05 -3.47
N LEU A 177 20.35 -0.75 -3.55
CA LEU A 177 19.92 -1.63 -2.46
C LEU A 177 20.89 -2.79 -2.17
N LEU A 178 21.95 -2.99 -2.97
CA LEU A 178 22.96 -4.03 -2.77
C LEU A 178 24.13 -3.57 -1.87
N LYS A 179 24.18 -2.28 -1.54
CA LYS A 179 25.22 -1.68 -0.70
C LYS A 179 24.81 -1.74 0.77
N HIS A 180 25.78 -1.88 1.67
CA HIS A 180 25.53 -1.68 3.09
C HIS A 180 25.38 -0.19 3.41
N PRO A 181 24.51 0.19 4.36
CA PRO A 181 23.62 -0.66 5.17
C PRO A 181 22.24 -0.95 4.53
N PHE A 182 22.00 -0.48 3.30
CA PHE A 182 20.68 -0.56 2.65
C PHE A 182 20.21 -2.00 2.42
N VAL A 183 21.13 -2.88 2.01
CA VAL A 183 20.83 -4.30 1.78
C VAL A 183 20.31 -5.00 3.03
N ASP A 184 20.82 -4.64 4.21
CA ASP A 184 20.39 -5.25 5.47
C ASP A 184 18.99 -4.77 5.86
N THR A 185 18.69 -3.51 5.57
CA THR A 185 17.40 -2.90 5.91
C THR A 185 16.31 -3.43 5.00
N VAL A 186 16.53 -3.47 3.68
CA VAL A 186 15.54 -4.02 2.75
C VAL A 186 15.23 -5.49 3.04
N LEU A 187 16.26 -6.31 3.30
CA LEU A 187 16.06 -7.71 3.69
C LEU A 187 15.32 -7.83 5.01
N GLY A 188 15.71 -7.03 6.01
CA GLY A 188 15.09 -7.10 7.32
C GLY A 188 13.62 -6.69 7.34
N PHE A 189 13.23 -5.70 6.54
CA PHE A 189 11.82 -5.36 6.36
C PHE A 189 11.08 -6.45 5.58
N ALA A 190 11.67 -6.97 4.50
CA ALA A 190 11.02 -7.98 3.67
C ALA A 190 10.77 -9.29 4.44
N PHE A 191 11.77 -9.80 5.17
CA PHE A 191 11.62 -10.99 6.03
C PHE A 191 10.58 -10.78 7.11
N HIS A 192 10.66 -9.67 7.84
CA HIS A 192 9.70 -9.36 8.90
C HIS A 192 8.24 -9.36 8.40
N LYS A 193 8.02 -8.88 7.17
CA LYS A 193 6.69 -8.80 6.56
C LYS A 193 6.11 -10.14 6.15
N VAL A 194 6.93 -11.11 5.74
CA VAL A 194 6.47 -12.46 5.33
C VAL A 194 6.47 -13.45 6.49
N GLU A 195 7.25 -13.20 7.55
CA GLU A 195 7.27 -13.98 8.79
C GLU A 195 6.20 -13.50 9.80
N GLY A 196 5.60 -12.34 9.57
CA GLY A 196 4.56 -11.79 10.43
C GLY A 196 3.34 -12.72 10.56
N SER A 197 2.79 -12.82 11.78
CA SER A 197 1.54 -13.55 11.99
C SER A 197 0.42 -12.93 11.14
N PRO A 198 -0.37 -13.76 10.42
CA PRO A 198 -1.53 -13.31 9.65
C PRO A 198 -2.45 -12.34 10.40
N TRP A 199 -2.69 -12.63 11.69
CA TRP A 199 -3.56 -11.81 12.54
C TRP A 199 -2.96 -10.44 12.83
N ASN A 200 -1.65 -10.38 13.10
CA ASN A 200 -0.95 -9.12 13.37
C ASN A 200 -0.89 -8.25 12.11
N LEU A 201 -0.59 -8.86 10.95
CA LEU A 201 -0.58 -8.18 9.66
C LEU A 201 -1.95 -7.58 9.32
N PHE A 202 -3.03 -8.33 9.55
CA PHE A 202 -4.39 -7.88 9.31
C PHE A 202 -4.76 -6.65 10.15
N TRP A 203 -4.54 -6.67 11.48
CA TRP A 203 -4.86 -5.53 12.33
C TRP A 203 -3.97 -4.31 12.10
N ALA A 204 -2.67 -4.54 11.87
CA ALA A 204 -1.75 -3.49 11.47
C ALA A 204 -2.22 -2.81 10.17
N ALA A 205 -2.76 -3.59 9.23
CA ALA A 205 -3.29 -3.08 7.97
C ALA A 205 -4.60 -2.29 8.11
N ILE A 206 -5.48 -2.67 9.05
CA ILE A 206 -6.67 -1.86 9.39
C ILE A 206 -6.23 -0.48 9.89
N GLY A 207 -5.31 -0.43 10.86
CA GLY A 207 -4.78 0.81 11.41
C GLY A 207 -4.06 1.66 10.36
N CYS A 208 -3.29 1.03 9.47
CA CYS A 208 -2.64 1.72 8.36
C CYS A 208 -3.67 2.46 7.51
N ASN A 209 -4.66 1.74 7.01
CA ASN A 209 -5.54 2.33 6.00
C ASN A 209 -6.55 3.28 6.63
N PHE A 210 -6.89 3.12 7.91
CA PHE A 210 -7.61 4.17 8.64
C PHE A 210 -6.87 5.52 8.55
N LEU A 211 -5.55 5.52 8.79
CA LEU A 211 -4.73 6.74 8.75
C LEU A 211 -4.50 7.26 7.32
N VAL A 212 -4.38 6.38 6.31
CA VAL A 212 -4.33 6.80 4.89
C VAL A 212 -5.63 7.51 4.49
N ASN A 213 -6.78 6.95 4.86
CA ASN A 213 -8.09 7.52 4.54
C ASN A 213 -8.34 8.83 5.32
N LEU A 214 -7.84 8.93 6.56
CA LEU A 214 -7.77 10.20 7.28
C LEU A 214 -6.94 11.26 6.54
N ALA A 215 -5.74 10.90 6.04
CA ALA A 215 -4.90 11.82 5.27
C ALA A 215 -5.60 12.34 4.01
N VAL A 216 -6.25 11.45 3.27
CA VAL A 216 -7.00 11.79 2.05
C VAL A 216 -8.18 12.70 2.37
N TRP A 217 -8.91 12.41 3.45
CA TRP A 217 -10.01 13.24 3.91
C TRP A 217 -9.55 14.66 4.31
N LEU A 218 -8.48 14.78 5.10
CA LEU A 218 -7.93 16.07 5.47
C LEU A 218 -7.40 16.84 4.25
N TRP A 219 -6.75 16.13 3.31
CA TRP A 219 -6.34 16.72 2.05
C TRP A 219 -7.52 17.31 1.27
N LEU A 220 -8.62 16.58 1.13
CA LEU A 220 -9.85 17.05 0.47
C LEU A 220 -10.39 18.33 1.13
N LYS A 221 -10.36 18.42 2.46
CA LYS A 221 -10.75 19.62 3.23
C LYS A 221 -9.81 20.80 3.00
N SER A 222 -8.55 20.54 2.70
CA SER A 222 -7.50 21.54 2.50
C SER A 222 -7.32 21.98 1.04
N LYS A 223 -8.20 21.57 0.12
CA LYS A 223 -8.08 21.91 -1.32
C LYS A 223 -8.06 23.41 -1.63
N ASN A 224 -8.61 24.25 -0.75
CA ASN A 224 -8.56 25.72 -0.86
C ASN A 224 -7.33 26.36 -0.20
N LYS A 225 -6.41 25.54 0.31
CA LYS A 225 -5.14 25.96 0.91
C LYS A 225 -4.00 25.78 -0.09
N ASP A 226 -2.87 26.41 0.21
CA ASP A 226 -1.65 26.26 -0.55
C ASP A 226 -1.08 24.83 -0.45
N ILE A 227 -0.10 24.53 -1.30
CA ILE A 227 0.53 23.20 -1.35
C ILE A 227 1.18 22.85 0.00
N ALA A 228 1.72 23.83 0.73
CA ALA A 228 2.31 23.59 2.04
C ALA A 228 1.27 23.12 3.07
N GLY A 229 0.11 23.79 3.15
CA GLY A 229 -1.00 23.38 4.00
C GLY A 229 -1.52 21.98 3.66
N GLN A 230 -1.69 21.69 2.37
CA GLN A 230 -2.07 20.36 1.88
C GLN A 230 -1.05 19.27 2.25
N THR A 231 0.24 19.61 2.14
CA THR A 231 1.34 18.68 2.45
C THR A 231 1.34 18.30 3.93
N ILE A 232 1.18 19.27 4.83
CA ILE A 232 1.23 19.04 6.28
C ILE A 232 0.11 18.09 6.73
N VAL A 233 -1.11 18.27 6.21
CA VAL A 233 -2.25 17.43 6.62
C VAL A 233 -2.15 15.99 6.11
N ILE A 234 -1.41 15.76 5.02
CA ILE A 234 -1.05 14.42 4.54
C ILE A 234 0.10 13.85 5.38
N TRP A 235 1.09 14.67 5.72
CA TRP A 235 2.32 14.20 6.34
C TRP A 235 2.09 13.52 7.70
N PHE A 236 1.30 14.12 8.59
CA PHE A 236 1.14 13.61 9.97
C PHE A 236 0.51 12.21 10.07
N PRO A 237 -0.63 11.91 9.42
CA PRO A 237 -1.21 10.57 9.49
C PRO A 237 -0.31 9.49 8.86
N ILE A 238 0.41 9.85 7.79
CA ILE A 238 1.30 8.92 7.09
C ILE A 238 2.58 8.66 7.90
N PHE A 239 3.15 9.71 8.49
CA PHE A 239 4.22 9.60 9.48
C PHE A 239 3.82 8.66 10.62
N ALA A 240 2.62 8.85 11.19
CA ALA A 240 2.14 8.07 12.32
C ALA A 240 2.08 6.58 12.01
N PHE A 241 1.45 6.17 10.89
CA PHE A 241 1.31 4.74 10.60
C PHE A 241 2.67 4.07 10.37
N VAL A 242 3.61 4.77 9.72
CA VAL A 242 4.94 4.23 9.45
C VAL A 242 5.77 4.14 10.73
N ALA A 243 5.74 5.17 11.58
CA ALA A 243 6.46 5.18 12.85
C ALA A 243 5.94 4.11 13.82
N ILE A 244 4.62 3.85 13.81
CA ILE A 244 3.99 2.76 14.59
C ILE A 244 4.43 1.39 14.05
N GLY A 245 4.59 1.26 12.73
CA GLY A 245 4.92 0.00 12.06
C GLY A 245 3.70 -0.72 11.50
N PHE A 246 2.71 0.03 11.04
CA PHE A 246 1.53 -0.51 10.37
C PHE A 246 1.84 -1.00 8.93
N GLU A 247 0.94 -1.82 8.38
CA GLU A 247 1.14 -2.55 7.14
C GLU A 247 0.33 -1.95 5.97
N HIS A 248 1.01 -1.62 4.87
CA HIS A 248 0.40 -1.00 3.68
C HIS A 248 0.65 -1.86 2.45
N ALA A 249 -0.42 -2.37 1.83
CA ALA A 249 -0.33 -3.32 0.73
C ALA A 249 0.55 -2.79 -0.41
N ILE A 250 0.32 -1.53 -0.84
CA ILE A 250 1.05 -0.94 -1.97
C ILE A 250 2.52 -0.66 -1.61
N ALA A 251 2.81 -0.39 -0.34
CA ALA A 251 4.18 -0.21 0.11
C ALA A 251 4.93 -1.56 0.10
N ASN A 252 4.23 -2.64 0.44
CA ASN A 252 4.76 -4.00 0.42
C ASN A 252 5.00 -4.53 -1.01
N MET A 253 4.27 -4.01 -2.00
CA MET A 253 4.50 -4.28 -3.44
C MET A 253 5.85 -3.77 -3.95
N PHE A 254 6.50 -2.86 -3.22
CA PHE A 254 7.90 -2.52 -3.44
C PHE A 254 8.81 -3.27 -2.46
N ALA A 255 8.52 -3.19 -1.16
CA ALA A 255 9.44 -3.62 -0.10
C ALA A 255 9.80 -5.12 -0.19
N ILE A 256 8.82 -5.98 -0.44
CA ILE A 256 9.04 -7.43 -0.45
C ILE A 256 9.74 -7.85 -1.76
N PRO A 257 9.28 -7.45 -2.96
CA PRO A 257 10.03 -7.71 -4.20
C PRO A 257 11.47 -7.17 -4.16
N ALA A 258 11.69 -6.00 -3.55
CA ALA A 258 13.04 -5.46 -3.38
C ALA A 258 13.91 -6.38 -2.50
N GLY A 259 13.36 -6.98 -1.45
CA GLY A 259 14.03 -7.98 -0.62
C GLY A 259 14.32 -9.29 -1.36
N ILE A 260 13.36 -9.79 -2.16
CA ILE A 260 13.54 -10.96 -3.03
C ILE A 260 14.74 -10.71 -3.96
N PHE A 261 14.74 -9.60 -4.67
CA PHE A 261 15.79 -9.23 -5.62
C PHE A 261 17.13 -8.99 -4.92
N ALA A 262 17.14 -8.33 -3.75
CA ALA A 262 18.36 -8.07 -3.00
C ALA A 262 18.99 -9.37 -2.50
N SER A 263 18.19 -10.33 -2.02
CA SER A 263 18.68 -11.65 -1.61
C SER A 263 19.34 -12.40 -2.78
N ALA A 264 18.68 -12.40 -3.93
CA ALA A 264 19.17 -13.04 -5.14
C ALA A 264 20.45 -12.37 -5.67
N ALA A 265 20.45 -11.06 -5.82
CA ALA A 265 21.57 -10.32 -6.41
C ALA A 265 22.79 -10.21 -5.49
N LYS A 266 22.59 -10.01 -4.18
CA LYS A 266 23.71 -9.83 -3.25
C LYS A 266 24.30 -11.16 -2.80
N PHE A 267 23.45 -12.13 -2.49
CA PHE A 267 23.87 -13.36 -1.83
C PHE A 267 23.80 -14.58 -2.75
N GLN A 268 23.18 -14.47 -3.94
CA GLN A 268 22.90 -15.60 -4.83
C GLN A 268 22.00 -16.66 -4.19
N TYR A 269 21.03 -16.22 -3.38
CA TYR A 269 20.01 -17.08 -2.79
C TYR A 269 18.62 -16.53 -3.02
N TYR A 270 17.65 -17.43 -3.20
CA TYR A 270 16.25 -17.08 -3.21
C TYR A 270 15.74 -17.00 -1.76
N GLY A 271 15.97 -15.87 -1.10
CA GLY A 271 15.71 -15.72 0.34
C GLY A 271 14.23 -15.63 0.70
N ILE A 272 13.42 -15.03 -0.17
CA ILE A 272 11.96 -14.89 -0.03
C ILE A 272 11.36 -15.24 -1.40
N SER A 273 10.20 -15.88 -1.41
CA SER A 273 9.48 -16.18 -2.65
C SER A 273 8.37 -15.16 -2.97
N PHE A 274 8.02 -15.01 -4.25
CA PHE A 274 6.82 -14.28 -4.65
C PHE A 274 5.55 -14.98 -4.16
N SER A 275 5.52 -16.31 -4.12
CA SER A 275 4.40 -17.04 -3.52
C SER A 275 4.18 -16.65 -2.05
N GLU A 276 5.23 -16.60 -1.22
CA GLU A 276 5.11 -16.12 0.16
C GLU A 276 4.71 -14.65 0.24
N PHE A 277 5.22 -13.81 -0.66
CA PHE A 277 4.79 -12.42 -0.75
C PHE A 277 3.27 -12.30 -0.91
N PHE A 278 2.66 -13.07 -1.82
CA PHE A 278 1.22 -13.03 -2.03
C PHE A 278 0.43 -13.65 -0.86
N PHE A 279 0.79 -14.87 -0.45
CA PHE A 279 -0.03 -15.65 0.48
C PHE A 279 0.25 -15.39 1.95
N LYS A 280 1.49 -15.05 2.34
CA LYS A 280 1.84 -14.74 3.73
C LYS A 280 1.70 -13.26 4.06
N ASN A 281 1.74 -12.36 3.07
CA ASN A 281 1.65 -10.92 3.30
C ASN A 281 0.46 -10.26 2.59
N LEU A 282 0.47 -10.14 1.25
CA LEU A 282 -0.51 -9.30 0.55
C LEU A 282 -1.96 -9.70 0.80
N LEU A 283 -2.25 -10.98 0.96
CA LEU A 283 -3.60 -11.46 1.28
C LEU A 283 -4.18 -10.80 2.53
N TYR A 284 -3.43 -10.84 3.63
CA TYR A 284 -3.87 -10.31 4.92
C TYR A 284 -3.81 -8.79 4.95
N VAL A 285 -2.76 -8.19 4.38
CA VAL A 285 -2.57 -6.75 4.38
C VAL A 285 -3.59 -6.05 3.46
N THR A 286 -3.89 -6.62 2.29
CA THR A 286 -4.91 -6.07 1.38
C THR A 286 -6.28 -6.14 2.03
N PHE A 287 -6.63 -7.27 2.62
CA PHE A 287 -7.92 -7.41 3.30
C PHE A 287 -8.04 -6.45 4.49
N GLY A 288 -7.00 -6.36 5.34
CA GLY A 288 -7.00 -5.42 6.45
C GLY A 288 -7.06 -3.96 6.00
N ASN A 289 -6.32 -3.58 4.96
CA ASN A 289 -6.41 -2.22 4.40
C ASN A 289 -7.81 -1.92 3.88
N LEU A 290 -8.46 -2.87 3.21
CA LEU A 290 -9.83 -2.73 2.75
C LEU A 290 -10.78 -2.43 3.92
N ILE A 291 -10.73 -3.27 4.98
CA ILE A 291 -11.53 -3.06 6.20
C ILE A 291 -11.22 -1.72 6.87
N GLY A 292 -9.95 -1.30 6.94
CA GLY A 292 -9.57 0.00 7.49
C GLY A 292 -10.21 1.19 6.75
N ALA A 293 -10.32 1.12 5.43
CA ALA A 293 -11.04 2.13 4.65
C ALA A 293 -12.54 2.16 4.98
N PHE A 294 -13.17 1.00 5.13
CA PHE A 294 -14.57 0.90 5.54
C PHE A 294 -14.83 1.44 6.91
N VAL A 295 -14.00 1.08 7.89
CA VAL A 295 -14.13 1.58 9.26
C VAL A 295 -14.07 3.11 9.26
N PHE A 296 -13.12 3.69 8.51
CA PHE A 296 -13.01 5.14 8.41
C PHE A 296 -14.27 5.77 7.78
N ILE A 297 -14.71 5.30 6.61
CA ILE A 297 -15.86 5.90 5.93
C ILE A 297 -17.17 5.67 6.69
N ALA A 298 -17.35 4.51 7.32
CA ALA A 298 -18.52 4.21 8.15
C ALA A 298 -18.59 5.13 9.37
N LEU A 299 -17.47 5.31 10.08
CA LEU A 299 -17.40 6.26 11.20
C LEU A 299 -17.62 7.69 10.72
N LEU A 300 -17.10 8.07 9.55
CA LEU A 300 -17.34 9.38 8.96
C LEU A 300 -18.83 9.59 8.67
N TYR A 301 -19.51 8.59 8.10
CA TYR A 301 -20.96 8.64 7.90
C TYR A 301 -21.74 8.72 9.20
N LEU A 302 -21.37 7.96 10.24
CA LEU A 302 -22.04 8.03 11.55
C LEU A 302 -21.77 9.36 12.27
N TYR A 303 -20.56 9.90 12.12
CA TYR A 303 -20.14 11.16 12.74
C TYR A 303 -20.76 12.39 12.06
N LEU A 304 -20.80 12.38 10.73
CA LEU A 304 -21.34 13.49 9.92
C LEU A 304 -22.84 13.33 9.64
N GLY A 305 -23.37 12.13 9.84
CA GLY A 305 -24.74 11.73 9.54
C GLY A 305 -25.76 12.28 10.53
N TYR A 306 -26.00 13.58 10.45
CA TYR A 306 -27.34 14.14 10.60
C TYR A 306 -27.40 15.52 9.94
N ASN A 307 -28.20 15.62 8.88
CA ASN A 307 -28.79 16.87 8.43
C ASN A 307 -30.17 16.62 7.85
N LYS A 308 -31.21 16.97 8.62
CA LYS A 308 -32.55 17.15 8.06
C LYS A 308 -32.47 18.17 6.93
N GLY A 309 -32.78 17.74 5.71
CA GLY A 309 -32.75 18.59 4.50
C GLY A 309 -31.62 18.30 3.51
N SER A 310 -30.77 17.29 3.74
CA SER A 310 -29.84 16.81 2.70
C SER A 310 -30.60 16.26 1.49
N GLU A 311 -30.23 16.72 0.29
CA GLU A 311 -30.82 16.29 -1.01
C GLU A 311 -30.66 14.77 -1.24
N TYR A 312 -29.65 14.15 -0.61
CA TYR A 312 -29.28 12.76 -0.83
C TYR A 312 -29.81 11.77 0.21
N GLY A 313 -30.62 12.24 1.17
CA GLY A 313 -31.27 11.41 2.18
C GLY A 313 -30.33 10.85 3.27
N GLU A 314 -30.95 10.24 4.28
CA GLU A 314 -30.27 9.53 5.37
C GLU A 314 -29.74 8.17 4.88
N ILE A 315 -28.50 7.81 5.23
CA ILE A 315 -28.04 6.42 5.12
C ILE A 315 -28.33 5.76 6.46
N THR A 316 -29.30 4.86 6.46
CA THR A 316 -29.68 4.11 7.66
C THR A 316 -28.56 3.13 8.07
N PRO A 317 -28.49 2.72 9.35
CA PRO A 317 -27.58 1.65 9.77
C PRO A 317 -27.71 0.35 8.95
N SER A 318 -28.93 0.04 8.51
CA SER A 318 -29.19 -1.13 7.66
C SER A 318 -28.60 -1.00 6.24
N GLU A 319 -28.66 0.20 5.66
CA GLU A 319 -28.03 0.49 4.37
C GLU A 319 -26.51 0.50 4.49
N LEU A 320 -25.97 1.06 5.60
CA LEU A 320 -24.55 1.03 5.88
C LEU A 320 -24.02 -0.41 6.00
N LEU A 321 -24.77 -1.30 6.66
CA LEU A 321 -24.44 -2.72 6.75
C LEU A 321 -24.50 -3.39 5.36
N SER A 322 -25.50 -3.08 4.54
CA SER A 322 -25.59 -3.59 3.17
C SER A 322 -24.42 -3.13 2.30
N ILE A 323 -24.01 -1.87 2.41
CA ILE A 323 -22.82 -1.33 1.73
C ILE A 323 -21.58 -2.07 2.20
N PHE A 324 -21.42 -2.28 3.51
CA PHE A 324 -20.31 -3.05 4.05
C PHE A 324 -20.27 -4.47 3.46
N ILE A 325 -21.39 -5.20 3.44
CA ILE A 325 -21.43 -6.56 2.88
C ILE A 325 -21.06 -6.55 1.39
N ASN A 326 -21.70 -5.69 0.59
CA ASN A 326 -21.49 -5.67 -0.85
C ASN A 326 -20.06 -5.24 -1.23
N VAL A 327 -19.47 -4.30 -0.50
CA VAL A 327 -18.23 -3.65 -0.91
C VAL A 327 -17.03 -4.26 -0.18
N ALA A 328 -17.14 -4.55 1.13
CA ALA A 328 -16.05 -5.14 1.90
C ALA A 328 -15.92 -6.65 1.70
N ILE A 329 -17.06 -7.34 1.60
CA ILE A 329 -17.06 -8.80 1.47
C ILE A 329 -17.11 -9.19 0.01
N VAL A 330 -18.17 -8.83 -0.74
CA VAL A 330 -18.33 -9.32 -2.12
C VAL A 330 -17.25 -8.74 -3.05
N ALA A 331 -17.15 -7.41 -3.14
CA ALA A 331 -16.11 -6.81 -3.97
C ALA A 331 -14.69 -7.06 -3.44
N GLY A 332 -14.52 -7.13 -2.12
CA GLY A 332 -13.26 -7.49 -1.49
C GLY A 332 -12.78 -8.89 -1.87
N LEU A 333 -13.65 -9.90 -1.88
CA LEU A 333 -13.31 -11.25 -2.31
C LEU A 333 -12.90 -11.30 -3.78
N ILE A 334 -13.65 -10.61 -4.66
CA ILE A 334 -13.30 -10.53 -6.09
C ILE A 334 -11.93 -9.88 -6.28
N LEU A 335 -11.65 -8.78 -5.58
CA LEU A 335 -10.35 -8.13 -5.58
C LEU A 335 -9.23 -9.07 -5.13
N LEU A 336 -9.41 -9.77 -3.99
CA LEU A 336 -8.40 -10.69 -3.48
C LEU A 336 -8.16 -11.85 -4.44
N VAL A 337 -9.20 -12.41 -5.05
CA VAL A 337 -9.05 -13.49 -6.04
C VAL A 337 -8.27 -13.00 -7.24
N VAL A 338 -8.70 -11.90 -7.86
CA VAL A 338 -8.14 -11.41 -9.12
C VAL A 338 -6.74 -10.84 -8.94
N ASN A 339 -6.46 -10.09 -7.88
CA ASN A 339 -5.22 -9.35 -7.74
C ASN A 339 -4.23 -9.92 -6.71
N VAL A 340 -4.62 -10.93 -5.93
CA VAL A 340 -3.72 -11.55 -4.94
C VAL A 340 -3.59 -13.06 -5.14
N ILE A 341 -4.70 -13.79 -5.16
CA ILE A 341 -4.69 -15.27 -5.20
C ILE A 341 -4.23 -15.76 -6.56
N ILE A 342 -4.78 -15.24 -7.66
CA ILE A 342 -4.37 -15.64 -9.03
C ILE A 342 -2.89 -15.30 -9.27
N PRO A 343 -2.41 -14.06 -9.03
CA PRO A 343 -0.98 -13.74 -9.10
C PRO A 343 -0.08 -14.62 -8.21
N GLY A 344 -0.52 -14.90 -6.98
CA GLY A 344 0.20 -15.79 -6.07
C GLY A 344 0.29 -17.23 -6.60
N ALA A 345 -0.79 -17.76 -7.18
CA ALA A 345 -0.80 -19.07 -7.79
C ALA A 345 0.09 -19.13 -9.03
N ILE A 346 0.07 -18.09 -9.88
CA ILE A 346 0.97 -17.94 -11.02
C ILE A 346 2.42 -17.95 -10.55
N ALA A 347 2.76 -17.14 -9.54
CA ALA A 347 4.10 -17.10 -8.96
C ALA A 347 4.54 -18.48 -8.45
N ALA A 348 3.69 -19.18 -7.68
CA ALA A 348 4.00 -20.51 -7.16
C ALA A 348 4.23 -21.56 -8.27
N VAL A 349 3.45 -21.51 -9.35
CA VAL A 349 3.64 -22.41 -10.51
C VAL A 349 4.96 -22.11 -11.22
N VAL A 350 5.27 -20.84 -11.45
CA VAL A 350 6.52 -20.41 -12.10
C VAL A 350 7.73 -20.76 -11.23
N GLU A 351 7.68 -20.50 -9.93
CA GLU A 351 8.73 -20.88 -8.98
C GLU A 351 8.99 -22.37 -8.99
N LYS A 352 7.93 -23.20 -8.93
CA LYS A 352 8.05 -24.66 -9.01
C LYS A 352 8.66 -25.11 -10.34
N ALA A 353 8.24 -24.52 -11.46
CA ALA A 353 8.76 -24.85 -12.79
C ALA A 353 10.25 -24.51 -12.95
N LEU A 354 10.74 -23.49 -12.24
CA LEU A 354 12.13 -23.06 -12.24
C LEU A 354 12.98 -23.70 -11.13
N GLY A 355 12.40 -24.56 -10.29
CA GLY A 355 13.09 -25.13 -9.12
C GLY A 355 13.46 -24.09 -8.06
N LEU A 356 12.73 -22.98 -7.99
CA LEU A 356 12.92 -21.94 -6.99
C LEU A 356 12.17 -22.30 -5.71
N SER A 357 12.90 -22.61 -4.66
CA SER A 357 12.39 -22.69 -3.30
C SER A 357 13.14 -21.71 -2.40
N VAL A 358 12.51 -21.29 -1.30
CA VAL A 358 13.19 -20.47 -0.30
C VAL A 358 14.48 -21.17 0.17
N GLY A 359 15.59 -20.44 0.16
CA GLY A 359 16.92 -20.96 0.47
C GLY A 359 17.65 -21.61 -0.72
N ALA A 360 17.04 -21.70 -1.91
CA ALA A 360 17.72 -22.22 -3.10
C ALA A 360 18.89 -21.31 -3.50
N LYS A 361 20.04 -21.93 -3.78
CA LYS A 361 21.19 -21.24 -4.37
C LYS A 361 20.93 -20.99 -5.85
N LEU A 362 21.19 -19.76 -6.30
CA LEU A 362 20.94 -19.32 -7.67
C LEU A 362 22.25 -19.30 -8.46
N SER A 363 22.27 -19.97 -9.61
CA SER A 363 23.37 -19.83 -10.58
C SER A 363 23.38 -18.45 -11.24
N ASN A 364 22.20 -17.84 -11.38
CA ASN A 364 22.00 -16.53 -11.97
C ASN A 364 20.93 -15.75 -11.17
N PRO A 365 21.26 -14.54 -10.64
CA PRO A 365 20.31 -13.75 -9.85
C PRO A 365 19.10 -13.25 -10.65
N TRP A 366 19.21 -13.11 -11.98
CA TRP A 366 18.14 -12.65 -12.85
C TRP A 366 16.95 -13.61 -12.89
N VAL A 367 17.15 -14.89 -12.53
CA VAL A 367 16.06 -15.90 -12.45
C VAL A 367 15.02 -15.51 -11.40
N ALA A 368 15.40 -14.78 -10.34
CA ALA A 368 14.48 -14.30 -9.31
C ALA A 368 13.45 -13.28 -9.83
N LEU A 369 13.67 -12.69 -11.02
CA LEU A 369 12.71 -11.77 -11.64
C LEU A 369 11.55 -12.48 -12.32
N VAL A 370 11.76 -13.73 -12.75
CA VAL A 370 10.82 -14.42 -13.65
C VAL A 370 9.42 -14.53 -13.06
N PRO A 371 9.22 -14.95 -11.79
CA PRO A 371 7.88 -14.98 -11.21
C PRO A 371 7.19 -13.60 -11.22
N GLY A 372 7.92 -12.54 -10.88
CA GLY A 372 7.41 -11.17 -10.90
C GLY A 372 7.05 -10.66 -12.29
N ILE A 373 7.85 -10.99 -13.32
CA ILE A 373 7.57 -10.63 -14.72
C ILE A 373 6.28 -11.30 -15.20
N VAL A 374 6.11 -12.60 -14.92
CA VAL A 374 4.90 -13.32 -15.34
C VAL A 374 3.66 -12.76 -14.63
N VAL A 375 3.77 -12.38 -13.36
CA VAL A 375 2.70 -11.66 -12.65
C VAL A 375 2.38 -10.31 -13.31
N ILE A 376 3.39 -9.51 -13.67
CA ILE A 376 3.16 -8.24 -14.36
C ILE A 376 2.45 -8.45 -15.71
N LEU A 377 2.82 -9.49 -16.47
CA LEU A 377 2.13 -9.81 -17.73
C LEU A 377 0.65 -10.12 -17.50
N TYR A 378 0.30 -10.80 -16.41
CA TYR A 378 -1.08 -10.97 -15.99
C TYR A 378 -1.75 -9.62 -15.64
N ASP A 379 -1.08 -8.75 -14.89
CA ASP A 379 -1.62 -7.43 -14.53
C ASP A 379 -1.93 -6.55 -15.74
N PHE A 380 -1.20 -6.69 -16.86
CA PHE A 380 -1.53 -6.01 -18.12
C PHE A 380 -2.82 -6.52 -18.79
N ILE A 381 -3.27 -7.73 -18.46
CA ILE A 381 -4.53 -8.31 -18.96
C ILE A 381 -5.73 -7.82 -18.15
N VAL A 382 -5.54 -7.53 -16.86
CA VAL A 382 -6.62 -7.11 -15.94
C VAL A 382 -7.43 -5.91 -16.47
N PRO A 383 -6.83 -4.80 -16.97
CA PRO A 383 -7.58 -3.68 -17.51
C PRO A 383 -8.46 -4.03 -18.71
N ILE A 384 -8.01 -4.95 -19.56
CA ILE A 384 -8.73 -5.40 -20.76
C ILE A 384 -9.96 -6.21 -20.35
N VAL A 385 -9.76 -7.15 -19.43
CA VAL A 385 -10.83 -8.03 -18.93
C VAL A 385 -11.85 -7.23 -18.12
N ALA A 386 -11.40 -6.37 -17.22
CA ALA A 386 -12.26 -5.50 -16.41
C ALA A 386 -13.13 -4.59 -17.29
N TYR A 387 -12.55 -3.98 -18.34
CA TYR A 387 -13.30 -3.14 -19.27
C TYR A 387 -14.40 -3.92 -20.01
N LYS A 388 -14.08 -5.12 -20.50
CA LYS A 388 -15.04 -5.96 -21.24
C LYS A 388 -16.17 -6.50 -20.35
N LEU A 389 -15.86 -6.93 -19.14
CA LEU A 389 -16.82 -7.62 -18.26
C LEU A 389 -17.65 -6.68 -17.40
N LEU A 390 -17.05 -5.59 -16.93
CA LEU A 390 -17.71 -4.68 -15.98
C LEU A 390 -18.42 -3.53 -16.67
N LYS A 391 -18.00 -3.17 -17.90
CA LYS A 391 -18.60 -2.10 -18.72
C LYS A 391 -19.06 -0.89 -17.89
N PRO A 392 -18.15 -0.20 -17.19
CA PRO A 392 -18.52 0.84 -16.22
C PRO A 392 -19.23 2.06 -16.86
N PHE A 393 -19.27 2.14 -18.20
CA PHE A 393 -19.88 3.22 -18.98
C PHE A 393 -21.31 2.94 -19.44
N GLU A 394 -21.81 1.72 -19.23
CA GLU A 394 -23.21 1.36 -19.50
C GLU A 394 -23.94 1.35 -18.14
N ALA A 395 -24.45 2.51 -17.73
CA ALA A 395 -25.38 2.67 -16.60
C ALA A 395 -26.74 3.14 -17.11
#